data_AF-A0A960Z1B6-F1
#
_entry.id   AF-A0A960Z1B6-F1
#
_cell.length_a   1.000
_cell.length_b   1.000
_cell.length_c   1.000
_cell.angle_alpha   90.00
_cell.angle_beta   90.00
_cell.angle_gamma   90.00
#
_symmetry.space_group_name_H-M   'P 1'
#
loop_
_entity.id
_entity.type
_entity.pdbx_description
1 polymer ?
#
loop_
_entity_poly.entity_id
_entity_poly.type
_entity_poly.pdbx_seq_one_letter_code
_entity_poly.pdbx_strand_id
1 'polypeptide(L)'
;MNVTTKSLTMLLLLALGAFALTGCSDDDENPMTPDMGSGAMLRVVHASPDAPAVDIYAEGVSAPLLTDVSYTETSAWLDLAAGTYNIQLRAAGADPASAPAYETGDLTVPAGATITALAVGLLGSTDADARFRVIPLVEDWQDPGSGNAAVRLVHGSADAPAVAIDVGNDGTPEISGFARFADSGADGVPLPAGAALDVGIWAGSPLSRVTAFRTPALPEANIILVATGLVGERPRDADGFGLLAVGPAGTIGLIRQNPSVFVLHGSPDAPAVDVFVSGTDVELIDALAFGELSAPVQVAPGSYALDVKVAAGGATAATITTPELMAGERYLVVASGFVGGSQPGFTVLPLAEQFADDMDARVRVVHASPDAPAVDVGVVTADKAFTPLAPFSDLAFGAASEATGLSVGPAALTLGVAATGTIDPVATFDVTLSAGQQAFAVAAGSLTGTGEGFRLMLVDTTGFPWVTASVLPNGMN
;
A
#
# COMPACT_ATOMS: atom_id res chain seq x y z
N MET A 1 13.21 59.98 4.45
CA MET A 1 14.48 60.61 4.88
C MET A 1 14.84 59.97 6.21
N ASN A 2 15.88 59.14 6.26
CA ASN A 2 17.25 59.58 6.61
C ASN A 2 17.26 60.37 7.94
N VAL A 3 18.06 60.07 8.97
CA VAL A 3 19.23 59.19 9.10
C VAL A 3 19.70 59.37 10.56
N THR A 4 20.18 58.30 11.22
CA THR A 4 21.30 58.28 12.21
C THR A 4 21.16 59.04 13.55
N THR A 5 21.86 58.76 14.66
CA THR A 5 23.00 57.86 15.03
C THR A 5 23.27 57.93 16.53
N LYS A 6 23.96 56.89 17.04
CA LYS A 6 25.06 56.90 18.05
C LYS A 6 24.70 57.28 19.50
N SER A 7 25.35 56.79 20.54
CA SER A 7 26.36 55.74 20.82
C SER A 7 26.59 55.88 22.32
N LEU A 8 26.71 54.80 23.11
CA LEU A 8 27.24 54.95 24.46
C LEU A 8 28.26 53.85 24.78
N THR A 9 29.48 54.34 24.88
CA THR A 9 30.73 53.75 25.33
C THR A 9 30.58 53.13 26.72
N MET A 10 31.02 51.89 26.93
CA MET A 10 31.15 51.34 28.28
C MET A 10 32.60 50.94 28.56
N LEU A 11 33.05 51.46 29.70
CA LEU A 11 34.41 51.64 30.18
C LEU A 11 34.89 50.36 30.90
N LEU A 12 36.12 49.96 30.62
CA LEU A 12 36.86 48.92 31.34
C LEU A 12 37.33 49.46 32.69
N LEU A 13 37.02 48.78 33.81
CA LEU A 13 37.64 49.03 35.11
C LEU A 13 38.05 47.70 35.76
N LEU A 14 39.36 47.54 35.95
CA LEU A 14 40.00 46.49 36.73
C LEU A 14 39.79 46.76 38.24
N ALA A 15 39.43 45.74 39.01
CA ALA A 15 39.65 45.73 40.45
C ALA A 15 40.20 44.36 40.88
N LEU A 16 41.38 44.43 41.51
CA LEU A 16 42.17 43.32 42.04
C LEU A 16 41.69 42.99 43.46
N GLY A 17 41.47 41.72 43.78
CA GLY A 17 41.18 41.26 45.13
C GLY A 17 41.55 39.79 45.31
N ALA A 18 42.69 39.52 45.96
CA ALA A 18 43.13 38.18 46.31
C ALA A 18 42.64 37.83 47.73
N PHE A 19 41.92 36.71 47.85
CA PHE A 19 41.81 35.93 49.08
C PHE A 19 41.96 34.46 48.73
N ALA A 20 42.94 33.81 49.36
CA ALA A 20 43.08 32.36 49.38
C ALA A 20 42.64 31.88 50.78
N LEU A 21 41.72 30.91 50.85
CA LEU A 21 41.92 29.57 51.43
C LEU A 21 40.58 28.79 51.52
N THR A 22 40.61 27.59 50.92
CA THR A 22 40.02 26.31 51.36
C THR A 22 38.51 26.16 51.57
N GLY A 23 37.94 25.24 50.77
CA GLY A 23 37.10 24.15 51.27
C GLY A 23 35.59 24.33 51.15
N CYS A 24 35.02 23.81 50.07
CA CYS A 24 34.06 22.69 50.12
C CYS A 24 33.78 22.22 48.69
N SER A 25 33.89 20.90 48.51
CA SER A 25 33.32 20.12 47.42
C SER A 25 31.85 20.46 47.24
N ASP A 26 31.41 20.72 46.01
CA ASP A 26 30.06 20.37 45.60
C ASP A 26 30.14 19.82 44.17
N ASP A 27 29.48 18.68 44.03
CA ASP A 27 29.53 17.76 42.92
C ASP A 27 28.83 18.33 41.68
N ASP A 28 29.60 18.80 40.70
CA ASP A 28 29.11 19.19 39.37
C ASP A 28 29.60 18.22 38.29
N GLU A 29 29.53 16.92 38.57
CA GLU A 29 29.75 15.85 37.59
C GLU A 29 28.52 14.95 37.56
N ASN A 30 27.42 15.44 36.98
CA ASN A 30 26.43 14.55 36.40
C ASN A 30 26.55 14.65 34.87
N PRO A 31 27.36 13.79 34.23
CA PRO A 31 27.13 13.53 32.83
C PRO A 31 25.81 12.73 32.77
N MET A 32 24.68 13.41 32.57
CA MET A 32 23.34 12.82 32.30
C MET A 32 23.34 11.85 31.12
N THR A 33 24.46 11.70 30.40
CA THR A 33 24.64 10.65 29.40
C THR A 33 24.50 9.27 30.07
N PRO A 34 23.61 8.41 29.56
CA PRO A 34 23.49 7.05 30.05
C PRO A 34 24.85 6.36 30.07
N ASP A 35 25.09 5.50 31.06
CA ASP A 35 26.27 4.64 31.03
C ASP A 35 26.16 3.67 29.84
N MET A 36 27.24 3.63 29.05
CA MET A 36 27.34 2.89 27.79
C MET A 36 28.43 1.81 27.98
N GLY A 37 28.12 0.53 27.74
CA GLY A 37 29.15 -0.52 27.70
C GLY A 37 29.15 -1.53 28.85
N SER A 38 28.01 -1.82 29.49
CA SER A 38 27.93 -2.82 30.57
C SER A 38 26.55 -3.49 30.75
N GLY A 39 25.62 -3.28 29.82
CA GLY A 39 24.19 -3.45 30.09
C GLY A 39 23.37 -4.25 29.08
N ALA A 40 22.14 -3.78 28.88
CA ALA A 40 21.16 -4.28 27.93
C ALA A 40 21.46 -3.80 26.51
N MET A 41 21.01 -4.55 25.52
CA MET A 41 21.05 -4.16 24.11
C MET A 41 19.67 -3.65 23.70
N LEU A 42 19.57 -2.40 23.25
CA LEU A 42 18.31 -1.82 22.76
C LEU A 42 18.44 -1.40 21.30
N ARG A 43 17.44 -1.70 20.48
CA ARG A 43 17.28 -1.08 19.16
C ARG A 43 15.84 -0.63 18.96
N VAL A 44 15.65 0.27 18.01
CA VAL A 44 14.34 0.81 17.64
C VAL A 44 14.00 0.38 16.23
N VAL A 45 12.75 -0.07 16.02
CA VAL A 45 12.16 -0.26 14.70
C VAL A 45 11.09 0.80 14.52
N HIS A 46 11.17 1.55 13.43
CA HIS A 46 10.15 2.55 13.11
C HIS A 46 9.05 1.95 12.23
N ALA A 47 7.89 1.70 12.82
CA ALA A 47 6.72 1.09 12.18
C ALA A 47 5.46 1.97 12.33
N SER A 48 5.63 3.29 12.42
CA SER A 48 4.57 4.31 12.36
C SER A 48 4.56 4.93 10.96
N PRO A 49 3.50 4.79 10.15
CA PRO A 49 3.52 5.24 8.76
C PRO A 49 3.44 6.76 8.57
N ASP A 50 2.88 7.50 9.52
CA ASP A 50 2.70 8.96 9.44
C ASP A 50 3.79 9.78 10.15
N ALA A 51 4.68 9.10 10.89
CA ALA A 51 5.75 9.77 11.63
C ALA A 51 6.96 9.96 10.70
N PRO A 52 7.58 11.15 10.69
CA PRO A 52 8.83 11.36 9.96
C PRO A 52 9.96 10.53 10.60
N ALA A 53 11.12 10.46 9.93
CA ALA A 53 12.32 9.89 10.55
C ALA A 53 12.58 10.52 11.92
N VAL A 54 13.03 9.71 12.90
CA VAL A 54 13.16 10.13 14.29
C VAL A 54 14.58 10.02 14.82
N ASP A 55 14.95 10.99 15.65
CA ASP A 55 16.09 10.95 16.56
C ASP A 55 15.60 10.55 17.96
N ILE A 56 16.33 9.65 18.62
CA ILE A 56 15.98 9.06 19.90
C ILE A 56 16.91 9.61 20.97
N TYR A 57 16.35 10.11 22.06
CA TYR A 57 17.06 10.67 23.20
C TYR A 57 16.62 9.97 24.50
N ALA A 58 17.45 10.05 25.53
CA ALA A 58 16.96 9.94 26.90
C ALA A 58 16.75 11.35 27.46
N GLU A 59 15.77 11.53 28.34
CA GLU A 59 15.49 12.80 29.00
C GLU A 59 16.75 13.35 29.69
N GLY A 60 17.02 14.65 29.50
CA GLY A 60 18.21 15.31 30.04
C GLY A 60 19.49 15.12 29.23
N VAL A 61 19.48 14.28 28.17
CA VAL A 61 20.61 14.09 27.27
C VAL A 61 20.52 15.04 26.08
N SER A 62 21.55 15.85 25.86
CA SER A 62 21.55 16.85 24.78
C SER A 62 21.89 16.29 23.39
N ALA A 63 22.54 15.12 23.33
CA ALA A 63 22.89 14.45 22.08
C ALA A 63 21.97 13.25 21.85
N PRO A 64 21.53 12.99 20.60
CA PRO A 64 20.73 11.82 20.30
C PRO A 64 21.54 10.53 20.55
N LEU A 65 20.87 9.53 21.11
CA LEU A 65 21.41 8.17 21.32
C LEU A 65 21.38 7.37 20.02
N LEU A 66 20.35 7.58 19.20
CA LEU A 66 20.18 7.01 17.87
C LEU A 66 19.60 8.11 16.97
N THR A 67 19.99 8.14 15.70
CA THR A 67 19.60 9.21 14.77
C THR A 67 18.99 8.66 13.51
N ASP A 68 18.11 9.44 12.89
CA ASP A 68 17.61 9.25 11.52
C ASP A 68 17.00 7.86 11.28
N VAL A 69 16.21 7.36 12.22
CA VAL A 69 15.51 6.07 12.05
C VAL A 69 14.23 6.32 11.25
N SER A 70 14.25 6.00 9.95
CA SER A 70 13.11 6.23 9.06
C SER A 70 12.07 5.12 9.14
N TYR A 71 10.84 5.39 8.70
CA TYR A 71 9.80 4.37 8.59
C TYR A 71 10.28 3.14 7.82
N THR A 72 9.97 1.95 8.35
CA THR A 72 10.45 0.62 7.94
C THR A 72 11.90 0.30 8.27
N GLU A 73 12.67 1.21 8.86
CA GLU A 73 14.06 0.95 9.24
C GLU A 73 14.19 0.48 10.69
N THR A 74 15.34 -0.17 10.93
CA THR A 74 15.78 -0.60 12.25
C THR A 74 17.08 0.12 12.58
N SER A 75 17.17 0.71 13.77
CA SER A 75 18.38 1.38 14.24
C SER A 75 19.55 0.41 14.47
N ALA A 76 20.75 0.97 14.66
CA ALA A 76 21.83 0.24 15.30
C ALA A 76 21.45 -0.18 16.73
N TRP A 77 22.15 -1.19 17.25
CA TRP A 77 22.08 -1.56 18.66
C TRP A 77 22.75 -0.50 19.53
N LEU A 78 22.06 -0.12 20.60
CA LEU A 78 22.50 0.76 21.67
C LEU A 78 22.83 -0.10 22.89
N ASP A 79 24.06 -0.02 23.39
CA ASP A 79 24.44 -0.59 24.69
C ASP A 79 24.03 0.39 25.78
N LEU A 80 23.04 0.00 26.57
CA LEU A 80 22.43 0.85 27.57
C LEU A 80 22.44 0.13 28.91
N ALA A 81 22.94 0.78 29.96
CA ALA A 81 22.88 0.24 31.31
C ALA A 81 21.45 -0.13 31.73
N ALA A 82 21.32 -1.08 32.67
CA ALA A 82 20.04 -1.42 33.26
C ALA A 82 19.50 -0.22 34.05
N GLY A 83 18.22 0.10 33.89
CA GLY A 83 17.66 1.30 34.51
C GLY A 83 16.24 1.59 34.11
N THR A 84 15.74 2.76 34.53
CA THR A 84 14.48 3.31 34.03
C THR A 84 14.81 4.61 33.32
N TYR A 85 14.32 4.73 32.09
CA TYR A 85 14.61 5.85 31.19
C TYR A 85 13.31 6.45 30.69
N ASN A 86 13.24 7.78 30.61
CA ASN A 86 12.25 8.44 29.77
C ASN A 86 12.85 8.65 28.38
N ILE A 87 12.39 7.86 27.41
CA ILE A 87 12.87 7.93 26.03
C ILE A 87 12.03 8.95 25.27
N GLN A 88 12.71 9.88 24.63
CA GLN A 88 12.10 11.00 23.92
C GLN A 88 12.41 10.88 22.43
N LEU A 89 11.37 10.93 21.60
CA LEU A 89 11.47 10.90 20.14
C LEU A 89 11.25 12.30 19.59
N ARG A 90 12.17 12.75 18.74
CA ARG A 90 12.11 14.02 18.01
C ARG A 90 12.20 13.74 16.51
N ALA A 91 11.65 14.62 15.68
CA ALA A 91 11.88 14.54 14.25
C ALA A 91 13.39 14.66 13.97
N ALA A 92 13.89 13.86 13.03
CA ALA A 92 15.31 13.81 12.70
C ALA A 92 15.86 15.18 12.32
N GLY A 93 16.97 15.58 12.97
CA GLY A 93 17.61 16.88 12.76
C GLY A 93 16.87 18.08 13.36
N ALA A 94 15.79 17.87 14.13
CA ALA A 94 15.18 18.94 14.91
C ALA A 94 16.17 19.50 15.95
N ASP A 95 15.94 20.74 16.40
CA ASP A 95 16.72 21.31 17.49
C ASP A 95 16.66 20.37 18.71
N PRO A 96 17.79 19.90 19.27
CA PRO A 96 17.80 19.03 20.44
C PRO A 96 17.09 19.63 21.66
N ALA A 97 16.97 20.96 21.74
CA ALA A 97 16.23 21.66 22.78
C ALA A 97 14.72 21.78 22.51
N SER A 98 14.24 21.34 21.34
CA SER A 98 12.80 21.33 21.02
C SER A 98 12.05 20.30 21.88
N ALA A 99 10.76 20.58 22.11
CA ALA A 99 9.88 19.63 22.76
C ALA A 99 9.81 18.33 21.93
N PRO A 100 9.90 17.15 22.57
CA PRO A 100 9.77 15.90 21.86
C PRO A 100 8.37 15.72 21.30
N ALA A 101 8.29 15.03 20.16
CA ALA A 101 7.02 14.67 19.54
C ALA A 101 6.33 13.54 20.31
N TYR A 102 7.11 12.68 20.96
CA TYR A 102 6.63 11.61 21.83
C TYR A 102 7.61 11.34 22.97
N GLU A 103 7.08 10.98 24.14
CA GLU A 103 7.85 10.51 25.28
C GLU A 103 7.25 9.18 25.79
N THR A 104 8.10 8.22 26.14
CA THR A 104 7.64 6.93 26.68
C THR A 104 7.11 7.03 28.10
N GLY A 105 7.52 8.07 28.85
CA GLY A 105 7.53 8.00 30.31
C GLY A 105 8.52 6.93 30.79
N ASP A 106 8.32 6.41 31.99
CA ASP A 106 9.21 5.42 32.59
C ASP A 106 9.26 4.10 31.80
N LEU A 107 10.32 3.91 31.02
CA LEU A 107 10.66 2.66 30.36
C LEU A 107 11.73 1.91 31.14
N THR A 108 11.39 0.76 31.70
CA THR A 108 12.35 -0.11 32.38
C THR A 108 13.17 -0.92 31.38
N VAL A 109 14.49 -0.86 31.52
CA VAL A 109 15.48 -1.63 30.77
C VAL A 109 16.11 -2.64 31.73
N PRO A 110 15.74 -3.94 31.66
CA PRO A 110 16.28 -4.96 32.54
C PRO A 110 17.75 -5.25 32.27
N ALA A 111 18.49 -5.67 33.29
CA ALA A 111 19.91 -5.98 33.15
C ALA A 111 20.17 -7.13 32.18
N GLY A 112 21.04 -6.89 31.20
CA GLY A 112 21.46 -7.88 30.21
C GLY A 112 20.38 -8.28 29.20
N ALA A 113 19.24 -7.60 29.17
CA ALA A 113 18.17 -7.89 28.22
C ALA A 113 18.54 -7.43 26.80
N THR A 114 18.05 -8.15 25.80
CA THR A 114 18.02 -7.67 24.42
C THR A 114 16.61 -7.17 24.14
N ILE A 115 16.45 -5.93 23.70
CA ILE A 115 15.16 -5.26 23.53
C ILE A 115 15.05 -4.70 22.12
N THR A 116 13.99 -5.08 21.42
CA THR A 116 13.54 -4.41 20.20
C THR A 116 12.32 -3.57 20.52
N ALA A 117 12.47 -2.25 20.53
CA ALA A 117 11.39 -1.31 20.76
C ALA A 117 10.74 -0.93 19.42
N LEU A 118 9.43 -1.16 19.29
CA LEU A 118 8.67 -0.83 18.08
C LEU A 118 7.95 0.49 18.27
N ALA A 119 8.27 1.49 17.45
CA ALA A 119 7.47 2.70 17.30
C ALA A 119 6.31 2.42 16.34
N VAL A 120 5.07 2.38 16.83
CA VAL A 120 3.86 2.00 16.07
C VAL A 120 2.70 2.96 16.35
N GLY A 121 1.62 2.84 15.60
CA GLY A 121 0.47 3.75 15.68
C GLY A 121 0.65 4.97 14.76
N LEU A 122 -0.10 6.04 15.03
CA LEU A 122 -0.06 7.29 14.27
C LEU A 122 0.31 8.48 15.16
N LEU A 123 1.37 9.19 14.80
CA LEU A 123 1.85 10.37 15.52
C LEU A 123 0.86 11.53 15.49
N GLY A 124 0.16 11.72 14.36
CA GLY A 124 -0.84 12.76 14.19
C GLY A 124 -2.20 12.45 14.84
N SER A 125 -2.43 11.21 15.31
CA SER A 125 -3.73 10.79 15.82
C SER A 125 -3.91 11.08 17.31
N THR A 126 -5.08 11.62 17.66
CA THR A 126 -5.52 11.83 19.05
C THR A 126 -6.41 10.70 19.56
N ASP A 127 -6.82 9.77 18.68
CA ASP A 127 -7.60 8.59 19.05
C ASP A 127 -6.70 7.63 19.85
N ALA A 128 -7.13 7.26 21.06
CA ALA A 128 -6.39 6.34 21.92
C ALA A 128 -6.14 4.97 21.26
N ASP A 129 -7.03 4.56 20.35
CA ASP A 129 -6.93 3.28 19.66
C ASP A 129 -5.97 3.34 18.46
N ALA A 130 -5.60 4.52 17.96
CA ALA A 130 -4.70 4.67 16.81
C ALA A 130 -3.40 5.43 17.13
N ARG A 131 -3.36 6.19 18.24
CA ARG A 131 -2.23 7.05 18.58
C ARG A 131 -0.91 6.29 18.69
N PHE A 132 0.15 7.00 18.35
CA PHE A 132 1.54 6.58 18.46
C PHE A 132 1.87 6.03 19.84
N ARG A 133 2.70 4.98 19.86
CA ARG A 133 3.24 4.37 21.07
C ARG A 133 4.53 3.61 20.77
N VAL A 134 5.27 3.33 21.84
CA VAL A 134 6.43 2.44 21.80
C VAL A 134 6.08 1.13 22.49
N ILE A 135 6.29 0.01 21.79
CA ILE A 135 6.13 -1.35 22.35
C ILE A 135 7.53 -1.95 22.55
N PRO A 136 8.04 -2.01 23.78
CA PRO A 136 9.31 -2.67 24.08
C PRO A 136 9.14 -4.19 24.07
N LEU A 137 9.85 -4.88 23.20
CA LEU A 137 9.87 -6.34 23.14
C LEU A 137 11.20 -6.86 23.68
N VAL A 138 11.17 -7.50 24.84
CA VAL A 138 12.32 -8.30 25.32
C VAL A 138 12.43 -9.55 24.44
N GLU A 139 13.60 -9.76 23.87
CA GLU A 139 13.94 -10.87 22.98
C GLU A 139 14.37 -12.11 23.79
N ASP A 140 13.39 -12.82 24.36
CA ASP A 140 13.58 -14.07 25.12
C ASP A 140 13.16 -15.30 24.30
N TRP A 141 13.73 -15.44 23.09
CA TRP A 141 13.38 -16.46 22.12
C TRP A 141 13.59 -17.89 22.64
N GLN A 142 12.65 -18.79 22.32
CA GLN A 142 12.84 -20.23 22.48
C GLN A 142 13.41 -20.84 21.21
N ASP A 143 14.12 -21.97 21.33
CA ASP A 143 14.61 -22.73 20.18
C ASP A 143 13.42 -23.25 19.35
N PRO A 144 13.23 -22.80 18.09
CA PRO A 144 12.13 -23.24 17.25
C PRO A 144 12.32 -24.65 16.68
N GLY A 145 13.47 -25.28 16.94
CA GLY A 145 13.88 -26.56 16.35
C GLY A 145 14.51 -26.39 14.96
N SER A 146 15.30 -27.38 14.56
CA SER A 146 16.00 -27.37 13.27
C SER A 146 15.02 -27.28 12.09
N GLY A 147 15.34 -26.43 11.10
CA GLY A 147 14.50 -26.22 9.93
C GLY A 147 13.41 -25.15 10.11
N ASN A 148 13.36 -24.48 11.27
CA ASN A 148 12.36 -23.46 11.56
C ASN A 148 12.97 -22.08 11.88
N ALA A 149 12.20 -21.04 11.59
CA ALA A 149 12.36 -19.69 12.11
C ALA A 149 11.49 -19.53 13.37
N ALA A 150 11.95 -18.78 14.37
CA ALA A 150 11.09 -18.33 15.47
C ALA A 150 10.49 -16.97 15.08
N VAL A 151 9.17 -16.89 14.92
CA VAL A 151 8.50 -15.68 14.45
C VAL A 151 7.62 -15.06 15.52
N ARG A 152 7.97 -13.85 15.99
CA ARG A 152 7.12 -13.06 16.89
C ARG A 152 6.29 -12.09 16.07
N LEU A 153 4.97 -12.26 16.12
CA LEU A 153 4.02 -11.43 15.39
C LEU A 153 3.66 -10.22 16.24
N VAL A 154 3.52 -9.06 15.61
CA VAL A 154 3.06 -7.83 16.25
C VAL A 154 2.03 -7.14 15.37
N HIS A 155 0.88 -6.79 15.95
CA HIS A 155 -0.12 -5.98 15.27
C HIS A 155 0.18 -4.48 15.43
N GLY A 156 1.09 -3.92 14.64
CA GLY A 156 1.45 -2.49 14.70
C GLY A 156 0.52 -1.52 13.94
N SER A 157 -0.37 -2.01 13.07
CA SER A 157 -1.25 -1.16 12.24
C SER A 157 -2.26 -0.41 13.10
N ALA A 158 -2.46 0.87 12.77
CA ALA A 158 -3.27 1.80 13.54
C ALA A 158 -4.75 1.84 13.13
N ASP A 159 -5.09 1.38 11.93
CA ASP A 159 -6.44 1.42 11.37
C ASP A 159 -7.02 0.02 11.10
N ALA A 160 -6.18 -1.03 11.02
CA ALA A 160 -6.65 -2.40 10.96
C ALA A 160 -7.42 -2.80 12.25
N PRO A 161 -8.57 -3.50 12.13
CA PRO A 161 -9.29 -4.06 13.27
C PRO A 161 -8.54 -5.26 13.86
N ALA A 162 -9.06 -5.87 14.93
CA ALA A 162 -8.55 -7.17 15.36
C ALA A 162 -8.71 -8.21 14.24
N VAL A 163 -7.66 -9.00 14.00
CA VAL A 163 -7.59 -9.96 12.88
C VAL A 163 -7.36 -11.39 13.35
N ALA A 164 -7.53 -12.33 12.44
CA ALA A 164 -7.01 -13.68 12.55
C ALA A 164 -5.92 -13.89 11.47
N ILE A 165 -4.94 -14.73 11.77
CA ILE A 165 -3.77 -14.99 10.92
C ILE A 165 -3.79 -16.47 10.55
N ASP A 166 -3.70 -16.74 9.25
CA ASP A 166 -3.74 -18.06 8.61
C ASP A 166 -2.43 -18.28 7.86
N VAL A 167 -1.56 -19.10 8.41
CA VAL A 167 -0.25 -19.46 7.83
C VAL A 167 -0.42 -20.67 6.94
N GLY A 168 -0.08 -20.53 5.67
CA GLY A 168 -0.41 -21.48 4.61
C GLY A 168 -1.60 -21.03 3.78
N ASN A 169 -2.41 -20.08 4.30
CA ASN A 169 -3.59 -19.53 3.63
C ASN A 169 -4.56 -20.65 3.19
N ASP A 170 -4.79 -21.61 4.09
CA ASP A 170 -5.55 -22.83 3.83
C ASP A 170 -7.03 -22.75 4.22
N GLY A 171 -7.44 -21.62 4.80
CA GLY A 171 -8.79 -21.38 5.27
C GLY A 171 -8.98 -21.59 6.77
N THR A 172 -7.94 -21.96 7.51
CA THR A 172 -8.01 -22.23 8.95
C THR A 172 -6.99 -21.40 9.75
N PRO A 173 -7.37 -20.20 10.24
CA PRO A 173 -6.45 -19.35 11.00
C PRO A 173 -5.91 -20.02 12.28
N GLU A 174 -4.59 -20.03 12.46
CA GLU A 174 -3.91 -20.52 13.67
C GLU A 174 -4.01 -19.53 14.82
N ILE A 175 -4.08 -18.24 14.52
CA ILE A 175 -4.24 -17.17 15.51
C ILE A 175 -5.58 -16.49 15.25
N SER A 176 -6.39 -16.37 16.30
CA SER A 176 -7.68 -15.71 16.24
C SER A 176 -7.75 -14.53 17.20
N GLY A 177 -8.48 -13.48 16.82
CA GLY A 177 -8.72 -12.31 17.68
C GLY A 177 -7.44 -11.56 18.06
N PHE A 178 -6.44 -11.55 17.17
CA PHE A 178 -5.18 -10.84 17.37
C PHE A 178 -5.45 -9.34 17.40
N ALA A 179 -5.48 -8.79 18.61
CA ALA A 179 -5.86 -7.42 18.86
C ALA A 179 -4.81 -6.43 18.37
N ARG A 180 -5.23 -5.20 18.09
CA ARG A 180 -4.34 -4.10 17.75
C ARG A 180 -3.30 -3.89 18.86
N PHE A 181 -2.04 -3.70 18.48
CA PHE A 181 -0.87 -3.55 19.33
C PHE A 181 -0.55 -4.74 20.25
N ALA A 182 -1.19 -5.89 20.02
CA ALA A 182 -0.77 -7.13 20.66
C ALA A 182 0.44 -7.73 19.96
N ASP A 183 1.16 -8.59 20.68
CA ASP A 183 2.19 -9.45 20.13
C ASP A 183 1.92 -10.92 20.49
N SER A 184 2.51 -11.85 19.75
CA SER A 184 2.31 -13.29 19.95
C SER A 184 3.03 -13.86 21.18
N GLY A 185 3.81 -13.06 21.90
CA GLY A 185 4.65 -13.49 23.03
C GLY A 185 6.11 -13.71 22.64
N ALA A 186 6.99 -13.70 23.65
CA ALA A 186 8.44 -13.79 23.49
C ALA A 186 8.91 -15.15 22.96
N ASP A 187 8.14 -16.21 23.17
CA ASP A 187 8.48 -17.55 22.69
C ASP A 187 8.51 -17.62 21.15
N GLY A 188 7.74 -16.76 20.49
CA GLY A 188 7.53 -16.80 19.03
C GLY A 188 6.72 -18.02 18.58
N VAL A 189 6.36 -18.01 17.30
CA VAL A 189 5.70 -19.11 16.61
C VAL A 189 6.73 -19.78 15.70
N PRO A 190 6.98 -21.10 15.84
CA PRO A 190 7.91 -21.79 14.95
C PRO A 190 7.28 -21.93 13.56
N LEU A 191 7.92 -21.35 12.54
CA LEU A 191 7.50 -21.44 11.14
C LEU A 191 8.57 -22.12 10.28
N PRO A 192 8.21 -22.92 9.26
CA PRO A 192 9.19 -23.56 8.38
C PRO A 192 10.11 -22.54 7.69
N ALA A 193 11.40 -22.77 7.77
CA ALA A 193 12.42 -21.98 7.08
C ALA A 193 12.74 -22.55 5.69
N GLY A 194 13.43 -21.76 4.87
CA GLY A 194 13.91 -22.15 3.54
C GLY A 194 12.88 -22.10 2.42
N ALA A 195 11.60 -21.86 2.74
CA ALA A 195 10.52 -21.71 1.77
C ALA A 195 9.71 -20.44 2.01
N ALA A 196 9.11 -19.92 0.94
CA ALA A 196 8.11 -18.87 1.01
C ALA A 196 6.80 -19.43 1.57
N LEU A 197 6.14 -18.67 2.44
CA LEU A 197 4.85 -19.00 3.02
C LEU A 197 3.77 -18.06 2.49
N ASP A 198 2.59 -18.59 2.26
CA ASP A 198 1.40 -17.76 2.03
C ASP A 198 0.77 -17.46 3.39
N VAL A 199 0.39 -16.20 3.64
CA VAL A 199 -0.18 -15.76 4.90
C VAL A 199 -1.47 -15.02 4.62
N GLY A 200 -2.59 -15.57 5.07
CA GLY A 200 -3.91 -14.95 5.03
C GLY A 200 -4.16 -14.10 6.28
N ILE A 201 -4.73 -12.91 6.09
CA ILE A 201 -5.29 -12.08 7.14
C ILE A 201 -6.80 -12.10 7.03
N TRP A 202 -7.46 -12.45 8.13
CA TRP A 202 -8.90 -12.66 8.21
C TRP A 202 -9.51 -11.69 9.22
N ALA A 203 -10.73 -11.22 8.96
CA ALA A 203 -11.46 -10.37 9.89
C ALA A 203 -12.97 -10.52 9.68
N GLY A 204 -13.75 -9.88 10.56
CA GLY A 204 -15.21 -9.84 10.49
C GLY A 204 -15.91 -10.97 11.23
N SER A 205 -17.25 -10.92 11.19
CA SER A 205 -18.14 -11.94 11.75
C SER A 205 -19.32 -12.15 10.77
N PRO A 206 -19.38 -13.26 10.04
CA PRO A 206 -18.44 -14.39 10.05
C PRO A 206 -17.03 -14.00 9.57
N LEU A 207 -16.01 -14.76 9.99
CA LEU A 207 -14.63 -14.57 9.55
C LEU A 207 -14.51 -14.77 8.04
N SER A 208 -13.87 -13.81 7.36
CA SER A 208 -13.54 -13.88 5.93
C SER A 208 -12.13 -13.36 5.70
N ARG A 209 -11.44 -13.90 4.68
CA ARG A 209 -10.12 -13.41 4.27
C ARG A 209 -10.24 -11.99 3.73
N VAL A 210 -9.46 -11.07 4.29
CA VAL A 210 -9.40 -9.65 3.89
C VAL A 210 -8.25 -9.43 2.92
N THR A 211 -7.09 -10.03 3.19
CA THR A 211 -5.92 -9.97 2.32
C THR A 211 -5.03 -11.17 2.54
N ALA A 212 -4.11 -11.42 1.61
CA ALA A 212 -3.03 -12.37 1.73
C ALA A 212 -1.68 -11.72 1.41
N PHE A 213 -0.61 -12.37 1.85
CA PHE A 213 0.78 -12.03 1.59
C PHE A 213 1.50 -13.30 1.16
N ARG A 214 2.56 -13.14 0.36
CA ARG A 214 3.55 -14.19 0.16
C ARG A 214 4.88 -13.71 0.70
N THR A 215 5.40 -14.41 1.70
CA THR A 215 6.69 -14.08 2.28
C THR A 215 7.82 -14.44 1.31
N PRO A 216 8.99 -13.78 1.41
CA PRO A 216 10.24 -14.38 0.94
C PRO A 216 10.50 -15.72 1.66
N ALA A 217 11.49 -16.47 1.19
CA ALA A 217 11.97 -17.64 1.92
C ALA A 217 12.47 -17.21 3.31
N LEU A 218 11.87 -17.77 4.37
CA LEU A 218 12.25 -17.40 5.73
C LEU A 218 13.63 -17.98 6.07
N PRO A 219 14.57 -17.19 6.64
CA PRO A 219 15.81 -17.73 7.17
C PRO A 219 15.56 -18.54 8.45
N GLU A 220 16.41 -19.53 8.75
CA GLU A 220 16.46 -20.18 10.08
C GLU A 220 17.01 -19.18 11.12
N ALA A 221 16.16 -18.26 11.55
CA ALA A 221 16.51 -17.16 12.45
C ALA A 221 15.29 -16.68 13.25
N ASN A 222 15.55 -15.80 14.21
CA ASN A 222 14.51 -15.10 14.96
C ASN A 222 14.02 -13.89 14.16
N ILE A 223 12.71 -13.79 13.95
CA ILE A 223 12.09 -12.76 13.13
C ILE A 223 10.97 -12.10 13.92
N ILE A 224 10.98 -10.77 14.01
CA ILE A 224 9.81 -10.00 14.43
C ILE A 224 9.08 -9.57 13.16
N LEU A 225 7.82 -9.96 13.04
CA LEU A 225 6.98 -9.60 11.90
C LEU A 225 5.88 -8.64 12.37
N VAL A 226 5.99 -7.38 11.96
CA VAL A 226 5.11 -6.30 12.39
C VAL A 226 4.12 -6.01 11.26
N ALA A 227 2.83 -6.24 11.49
CA ALA A 227 1.79 -5.70 10.61
C ALA A 227 1.74 -4.18 10.81
N THR A 228 2.08 -3.39 9.80
CA THR A 228 2.16 -1.92 9.87
C THR A 228 1.55 -1.30 8.60
N GLY A 229 1.54 0.03 8.51
CA GLY A 229 0.85 0.77 7.47
C GLY A 229 -0.66 0.88 7.70
N LEU A 230 -1.33 1.42 6.69
CA LEU A 230 -2.74 1.80 6.67
C LEU A 230 -3.52 0.92 5.69
N VAL A 231 -4.63 0.36 6.15
CA VAL A 231 -5.57 -0.44 5.34
C VAL A 231 -6.34 0.44 4.36
N GLY A 232 -6.52 1.72 4.69
CA GLY A 232 -7.18 2.70 3.82
C GLY A 232 -6.35 3.13 2.60
N GLU A 233 -5.02 3.04 2.69
CA GLU A 233 -4.10 3.45 1.62
C GLU A 233 -3.95 2.34 0.57
N ARG A 234 -3.45 2.68 -0.63
CA ARG A 234 -3.26 1.65 -1.65
C ARG A 234 -2.14 0.70 -1.22
N PRO A 235 -2.26 -0.61 -1.50
CA PRO A 235 -1.25 -1.58 -1.09
C PRO A 235 0.18 -1.31 -1.61
N ARG A 236 0.32 -0.57 -2.72
CA ARG A 236 1.62 -0.14 -3.29
C ARG A 236 2.20 1.11 -2.63
N ASP A 237 1.38 1.94 -1.98
CA ASP A 237 1.78 3.25 -1.45
C ASP A 237 2.72 3.05 -0.26
N ALA A 238 3.64 3.98 0.01
CA ALA A 238 4.71 3.78 1.00
C ALA A 238 4.18 3.36 2.39
N ASP A 239 3.06 3.96 2.79
CA ASP A 239 2.31 3.75 4.02
C ASP A 239 1.19 2.72 3.91
N GLY A 240 0.98 2.09 2.76
CA GLY A 240 0.01 1.00 2.57
C GLY A 240 0.27 -0.19 3.51
N PHE A 241 -0.81 -0.86 3.92
CA PHE A 241 -0.74 -1.99 4.85
C PHE A 241 0.20 -3.10 4.37
N GLY A 242 1.10 -3.54 5.27
CA GLY A 242 2.14 -4.51 4.97
C GLY A 242 2.70 -5.22 6.20
N LEU A 243 3.57 -6.21 5.97
CA LEU A 243 4.26 -6.94 7.03
C LEU A 243 5.75 -6.58 7.01
N LEU A 244 6.19 -5.81 8.00
CA LEU A 244 7.59 -5.45 8.18
C LEU A 244 8.33 -6.59 8.89
N ALA A 245 9.25 -7.25 8.18
CA ALA A 245 10.08 -8.31 8.73
C ALA A 245 11.40 -7.73 9.28
N VAL A 246 11.71 -8.03 10.53
CA VAL A 246 12.93 -7.59 11.22
C VAL A 246 13.67 -8.82 11.74
N GLY A 247 14.91 -9.00 11.28
CA GLY A 247 15.80 -10.07 11.72
C GLY A 247 16.86 -9.58 12.70
N PRO A 248 17.82 -10.44 13.10
CA PRO A 248 18.87 -10.08 14.05
C PRO A 248 19.80 -8.97 13.54
N ALA A 249 19.97 -8.88 12.22
CA ALA A 249 20.81 -7.87 11.57
C ALA A 249 20.07 -6.54 11.26
N GLY A 250 18.77 -6.44 11.55
CA GLY A 250 17.93 -5.28 11.25
C GLY A 250 16.75 -5.62 10.33
N THR A 251 16.18 -4.62 9.67
CA THR A 251 15.07 -4.79 8.74
C THR A 251 15.47 -5.73 7.60
N ILE A 252 14.65 -6.76 7.35
CA ILE A 252 14.74 -7.64 6.18
C ILE A 252 13.99 -6.99 5.01
N GLY A 253 12.80 -6.45 5.26
CA GLY A 253 12.03 -5.70 4.27
C GLY A 253 10.54 -5.61 4.64
N LEU A 254 9.83 -4.76 3.90
CA LEU A 254 8.38 -4.66 3.95
C LEU A 254 7.75 -5.59 2.91
N ILE A 255 6.97 -6.57 3.38
CA ILE A 255 6.23 -7.50 2.53
C ILE A 255 4.88 -6.87 2.20
N ARG A 256 4.65 -6.63 0.90
CA ARG A 256 3.41 -6.04 0.38
C ARG A 256 2.32 -7.09 0.20
N GLN A 257 1.07 -6.65 0.23
CA GLN A 257 -0.09 -7.52 -0.02
C GLN A 257 0.03 -8.19 -1.39
N ASN A 258 -0.53 -9.39 -1.52
CA ASN A 258 -0.65 -10.07 -2.80
C ASN A 258 -1.43 -9.21 -3.81
N PRO A 259 -1.07 -9.23 -5.12
CA PRO A 259 -1.78 -8.46 -6.14
C PRO A 259 -3.26 -8.81 -6.21
N SER A 260 -4.08 -7.80 -6.51
CA SER A 260 -5.52 -7.98 -6.77
C SER A 260 -5.82 -7.82 -8.26
N VAL A 261 -6.62 -8.72 -8.80
CA VAL A 261 -7.03 -8.74 -10.21
C VAL A 261 -8.54 -8.65 -10.30
N PHE A 262 -9.03 -7.74 -11.14
CA PHE A 262 -10.42 -7.65 -11.55
C PHE A 262 -10.52 -8.01 -13.03
N VAL A 263 -11.59 -8.70 -13.42
CA VAL A 263 -11.89 -8.99 -14.82
C VAL A 263 -13.16 -8.27 -15.22
N LEU A 264 -13.12 -7.56 -16.34
CA LEU A 264 -14.28 -6.95 -16.97
C LEU A 264 -14.58 -7.71 -18.27
N HIS A 265 -15.80 -8.20 -18.41
CA HIS A 265 -16.21 -8.90 -19.62
C HIS A 265 -16.82 -7.93 -20.65
N GLY A 266 -16.15 -7.75 -21.79
CA GLY A 266 -16.54 -6.86 -22.89
C GLY A 266 -16.78 -7.55 -24.24
N SER A 267 -16.78 -8.89 -24.29
CA SER A 267 -17.00 -9.63 -25.54
C SER A 267 -18.50 -9.69 -25.88
N PRO A 268 -18.92 -9.19 -27.06
CA PRO A 268 -20.33 -8.94 -27.34
C PRO A 268 -21.16 -10.20 -27.61
N ASP A 269 -20.57 -11.26 -28.13
CA ASP A 269 -21.28 -12.47 -28.56
C ASP A 269 -21.00 -13.69 -27.65
N ALA A 270 -20.18 -13.51 -26.61
CA ALA A 270 -19.94 -14.55 -25.64
C ALA A 270 -21.08 -14.63 -24.62
N PRO A 271 -21.50 -15.85 -24.23
CA PRO A 271 -22.24 -16.02 -22.98
C PRO A 271 -21.34 -15.67 -21.79
N ALA A 272 -21.89 -15.75 -20.58
CA ALA A 272 -21.11 -15.60 -19.35
C ALA A 272 -19.84 -16.47 -19.38
N VAL A 273 -18.73 -15.91 -18.93
CA VAL A 273 -17.40 -16.52 -18.99
C VAL A 273 -16.87 -16.87 -17.62
N ASP A 274 -16.14 -17.98 -17.57
CA ASP A 274 -15.42 -18.42 -16.37
C ASP A 274 -13.92 -18.25 -16.59
N VAL A 275 -13.17 -18.04 -15.50
CA VAL A 275 -11.72 -17.91 -15.53
C VAL A 275 -11.09 -18.96 -14.65
N PHE A 276 -10.24 -19.80 -15.23
CA PHE A 276 -9.53 -20.88 -14.55
C PHE A 276 -8.01 -20.66 -14.59
N VAL A 277 -7.29 -21.20 -13.61
CA VAL A 277 -5.83 -21.39 -13.74
C VAL A 277 -5.58 -22.50 -14.76
N SER A 278 -4.86 -22.17 -15.83
CA SER A 278 -4.68 -23.06 -16.99
C SER A 278 -4.01 -24.37 -16.59
N GLY A 279 -4.56 -25.49 -17.09
CA GLY A 279 -4.10 -26.83 -16.75
C GLY A 279 -4.53 -27.35 -15.37
N THR A 280 -5.42 -26.63 -14.67
CA THR A 280 -6.01 -27.04 -13.39
C THR A 280 -7.53 -26.86 -13.40
N ASP A 281 -8.20 -27.41 -12.38
CA ASP A 281 -9.64 -27.18 -12.14
C ASP A 281 -9.90 -26.01 -11.17
N VAL A 282 -8.88 -25.20 -10.88
CA VAL A 282 -9.02 -24.04 -9.99
C VAL A 282 -9.73 -22.91 -10.73
N GLU A 283 -11.00 -22.73 -10.43
CA GLU A 283 -11.83 -21.61 -10.87
C GLU A 283 -11.56 -20.37 -10.03
N LEU A 284 -11.31 -19.24 -10.68
CA LEU A 284 -11.07 -17.94 -10.07
C LEU A 284 -12.31 -17.03 -10.14
N ILE A 285 -13.06 -17.13 -11.24
CA ILE A 285 -14.25 -16.34 -11.52
C ILE A 285 -15.27 -17.26 -12.18
N ASP A 286 -16.49 -17.27 -11.64
CA ASP A 286 -17.63 -18.06 -12.12
C ASP A 286 -18.64 -17.13 -12.81
N ALA A 287 -19.05 -17.50 -14.02
CA ALA A 287 -20.17 -16.96 -14.78
C ALA A 287 -20.22 -15.42 -14.89
N LEU A 288 -19.09 -14.77 -15.19
CA LEU A 288 -19.03 -13.32 -15.39
C LEU A 288 -19.80 -12.92 -16.65
N ALA A 289 -20.84 -12.09 -16.54
CA ALA A 289 -21.66 -11.65 -17.66
C ALA A 289 -21.10 -10.43 -18.39
N PHE A 290 -21.55 -10.16 -19.63
CA PHE A 290 -21.14 -8.97 -20.37
C PHE A 290 -21.44 -7.67 -19.59
N GLY A 291 -20.43 -6.80 -19.49
CA GLY A 291 -20.48 -5.55 -18.75
C GLY A 291 -20.30 -5.69 -17.24
N GLU A 292 -20.16 -6.91 -16.73
CA GLU A 292 -19.89 -7.17 -15.33
C GLU A 292 -18.39 -7.08 -15.02
N LEU A 293 -18.09 -6.50 -13.86
CA LEU A 293 -16.77 -6.49 -13.24
C LEU A 293 -16.76 -7.56 -12.14
N SER A 294 -15.77 -8.45 -12.15
CA SER A 294 -15.63 -9.48 -11.13
C SER A 294 -15.38 -8.88 -9.74
N ALA A 295 -15.61 -9.68 -8.69
CA ALA A 295 -14.97 -9.43 -7.40
C ALA A 295 -13.43 -9.46 -7.53
N PRO A 296 -12.68 -8.79 -6.64
CA PRO A 296 -11.22 -8.87 -6.65
C PRO A 296 -10.75 -10.29 -6.37
N VAL A 297 -9.93 -10.83 -7.26
CA VAL A 297 -9.20 -12.08 -7.05
C VAL A 297 -7.79 -11.74 -6.58
N GLN A 298 -7.42 -12.21 -5.39
CA GLN A 298 -6.06 -12.02 -4.88
C GLN A 298 -5.24 -13.29 -5.06
N VAL A 299 -4.09 -13.16 -5.71
CA VAL A 299 -3.19 -14.29 -6.03
C VAL A 299 -1.77 -13.96 -5.58
N ALA A 300 -0.93 -14.96 -5.35
CA ALA A 300 0.48 -14.71 -5.06
C ALA A 300 1.16 -13.90 -6.19
N PRO A 301 2.25 -13.17 -5.92
CA PRO A 301 3.00 -12.49 -6.97
C PRO A 301 3.59 -13.50 -7.96
N GLY A 302 3.54 -13.18 -9.25
CA GLY A 302 4.05 -14.04 -10.32
C GLY A 302 3.24 -13.95 -11.62
N SER A 303 3.63 -14.75 -12.61
CA SER A 303 2.91 -14.90 -13.87
C SER A 303 2.02 -16.15 -13.85
N TYR A 304 0.82 -16.00 -14.39
CA TYR A 304 -0.20 -17.05 -14.43
C TYR A 304 -0.63 -17.30 -15.86
N ALA A 305 -0.75 -18.58 -16.22
CA ALA A 305 -1.52 -18.98 -17.40
C ALA A 305 -2.98 -19.16 -16.97
N LEU A 306 -3.92 -18.50 -17.62
CA LEU A 306 -5.34 -18.54 -17.31
C LEU A 306 -6.14 -19.01 -18.54
N ASP A 307 -7.09 -19.90 -18.33
CA ASP A 307 -8.04 -20.33 -19.35
C ASP A 307 -9.36 -19.57 -19.14
N VAL A 308 -9.81 -18.85 -20.17
CA VAL A 308 -11.14 -18.23 -20.19
C VAL A 308 -12.08 -19.12 -20.96
N LYS A 309 -13.15 -19.59 -20.32
CA LYS A 309 -14.11 -20.53 -20.91
C LYS A 309 -15.45 -19.85 -21.12
N VAL A 310 -16.12 -20.17 -22.21
CA VAL A 310 -17.50 -19.74 -22.45
C VAL A 310 -18.45 -20.72 -21.74
N ALA A 311 -19.13 -20.24 -20.69
CA ALA A 311 -20.00 -20.99 -19.78
C ALA A 311 -19.32 -22.11 -18.96
N ALA A 312 -19.96 -22.47 -17.83
CA ALA A 312 -19.51 -23.51 -16.90
C ALA A 312 -19.18 -24.83 -17.61
N GLY A 313 -17.89 -25.12 -17.75
CA GLY A 313 -17.37 -26.34 -18.38
C GLY A 313 -17.38 -26.35 -19.92
N GLY A 314 -17.55 -25.20 -20.56
CA GLY A 314 -17.49 -25.04 -22.02
C GLY A 314 -16.08 -25.04 -22.60
N ALA A 315 -15.99 -24.75 -23.90
CA ALA A 315 -14.71 -24.67 -24.60
C ALA A 315 -13.89 -23.44 -24.14
N THR A 316 -12.57 -23.58 -24.10
CA THR A 316 -11.66 -22.45 -23.87
C THR A 316 -11.74 -21.47 -25.04
N ALA A 317 -12.18 -20.24 -24.76
CA ALA A 317 -12.24 -19.14 -25.72
C ALA A 317 -10.86 -18.49 -25.92
N ALA A 318 -10.08 -18.37 -24.84
CA ALA A 318 -8.67 -17.98 -24.90
C ALA A 318 -7.88 -18.56 -23.72
N THR A 319 -6.60 -18.81 -23.97
CA THR A 319 -5.60 -19.01 -22.92
C THR A 319 -4.68 -17.81 -22.91
N ILE A 320 -4.48 -17.23 -21.74
CA ILE A 320 -3.80 -15.95 -21.56
C ILE A 320 -2.66 -16.15 -20.57
N THR A 321 -1.57 -15.42 -20.76
CA THR A 321 -0.52 -15.33 -19.75
C THR A 321 -0.56 -13.93 -19.18
N THR A 322 -0.73 -13.80 -17.87
CA THR A 322 -0.67 -12.50 -17.21
C THR A 322 0.74 -11.92 -17.34
N PRO A 323 0.91 -10.58 -17.30
CA PRO A 323 2.20 -10.03 -16.93
C PRO A 323 2.62 -10.59 -15.55
N GLU A 324 3.87 -10.35 -15.17
CA GLU A 324 4.27 -10.56 -13.79
C GLU A 324 3.41 -9.68 -12.87
N LEU A 325 2.57 -10.31 -12.06
CA LEU A 325 1.73 -9.63 -11.09
C LEU A 325 2.59 -9.35 -9.86
N MET A 326 2.77 -8.08 -9.52
CA MET A 326 3.66 -7.66 -8.45
C MET A 326 2.90 -7.48 -7.14
N ALA A 327 3.54 -7.79 -6.01
CA ALA A 327 2.97 -7.50 -4.70
C ALA A 327 2.66 -6.00 -4.56
N GLY A 328 1.50 -5.67 -3.98
CA GLY A 328 0.99 -4.32 -3.80
C GLY A 328 0.18 -3.78 -5.00
N GLU A 329 0.25 -4.44 -6.16
CA GLU A 329 -0.40 -3.92 -7.37
C GLU A 329 -1.85 -4.38 -7.55
N ARG A 330 -2.60 -3.59 -8.31
CA ARG A 330 -3.97 -3.88 -8.72
C ARG A 330 -4.07 -3.86 -10.25
N TYR A 331 -4.83 -4.79 -10.81
CA TYR A 331 -4.94 -4.99 -12.25
C TYR A 331 -6.40 -5.10 -12.72
N LEU A 332 -6.71 -4.45 -13.84
CA LEU A 332 -7.91 -4.69 -14.63
C LEU A 332 -7.56 -5.58 -15.82
N VAL A 333 -8.29 -6.68 -16.02
CA VAL A 333 -8.21 -7.51 -17.23
C VAL A 333 -9.48 -7.32 -18.02
N VAL A 334 -9.38 -6.77 -19.23
CA VAL A 334 -10.53 -6.60 -20.13
C VAL A 334 -10.60 -7.79 -21.07
N ALA A 335 -11.65 -8.60 -20.98
CA ALA A 335 -11.87 -9.79 -21.79
C ALA A 335 -12.88 -9.50 -22.92
N SER A 336 -12.42 -9.36 -24.16
CA SER A 336 -13.24 -8.91 -25.30
C SER A 336 -12.87 -9.62 -26.61
N GLY A 337 -13.55 -9.33 -27.72
CA GLY A 337 -13.43 -10.05 -28.99
C GLY A 337 -14.62 -10.97 -29.25
N PHE A 338 -14.69 -11.57 -30.43
CA PHE A 338 -15.79 -12.46 -30.79
C PHE A 338 -15.48 -13.93 -30.47
N VAL A 339 -16.46 -14.69 -29.97
CA VAL A 339 -16.35 -16.15 -29.77
C VAL A 339 -17.05 -16.97 -30.86
N GLY A 340 -17.97 -16.37 -31.62
CA GLY A 340 -18.79 -17.02 -32.65
C GLY A 340 -18.11 -17.20 -34.02
N GLY A 341 -16.79 -17.02 -34.12
CA GLY A 341 -16.02 -17.15 -35.36
C GLY A 341 -15.84 -15.86 -36.17
N SER A 342 -16.48 -14.76 -35.76
CA SER A 342 -16.17 -13.42 -36.25
C SER A 342 -14.76 -12.98 -35.82
N GLN A 343 -14.19 -11.99 -36.52
CA GLN A 343 -12.87 -11.43 -36.21
C GLN A 343 -13.00 -9.96 -35.77
N PRO A 344 -12.13 -9.48 -34.86
CA PRO A 344 -11.10 -10.22 -34.14
C PRO A 344 -11.68 -11.21 -33.13
N GLY A 345 -11.04 -12.38 -33.01
CA GLY A 345 -11.42 -13.39 -32.02
C GLY A 345 -11.23 -12.91 -30.58
N PHE A 346 -11.79 -13.67 -29.64
CA PHE A 346 -11.67 -13.41 -28.21
C PHE A 346 -10.21 -13.28 -27.75
N THR A 347 -9.95 -12.27 -26.92
CA THR A 347 -8.64 -11.89 -26.38
C THR A 347 -8.83 -11.23 -25.01
N VAL A 348 -7.71 -10.98 -24.33
CA VAL A 348 -7.69 -10.22 -23.08
C VAL A 348 -6.65 -9.12 -23.13
N LEU A 349 -6.88 -8.09 -22.35
CA LEU A 349 -5.95 -6.98 -22.15
C LEU A 349 -5.73 -6.75 -20.65
N PRO A 350 -4.59 -7.18 -20.08
CA PRO A 350 -4.24 -6.87 -18.69
C PRO A 350 -3.67 -5.46 -18.57
N LEU A 351 -4.16 -4.69 -17.61
CA LEU A 351 -3.82 -3.29 -17.35
C LEU A 351 -3.54 -3.09 -15.86
N ALA A 352 -2.34 -2.67 -15.49
CA ALA A 352 -2.07 -2.20 -14.13
C ALA A 352 -2.82 -0.88 -13.87
N GLU A 353 -3.31 -0.67 -12.65
CA GLU A 353 -4.04 0.55 -12.24
C GLU A 353 -3.20 1.81 -12.49
N GLN A 354 -2.05 1.95 -11.81
CA GLN A 354 -0.97 2.93 -12.02
C GLN A 354 -1.35 4.39 -12.35
N PHE A 355 -2.56 4.81 -12.01
CA PHE A 355 -2.97 6.22 -12.11
C PHE A 355 -2.03 7.10 -11.28
N ALA A 356 -1.67 8.26 -11.83
CA ALA A 356 -1.00 9.28 -11.05
C ALA A 356 -1.96 9.87 -10.01
N ASP A 357 -1.42 10.24 -8.85
CA ASP A 357 -2.18 10.98 -7.85
C ASP A 357 -2.31 12.45 -8.26
N ASP A 358 -3.55 12.93 -8.35
CA ASP A 358 -3.89 14.32 -8.67
C ASP A 358 -5.22 14.69 -7.99
N MET A 359 -5.43 15.99 -7.81
CA MET A 359 -6.70 16.56 -7.37
C MET A 359 -7.77 16.51 -8.46
N ASP A 360 -7.37 16.52 -9.73
CA ASP A 360 -8.27 16.31 -10.88
C ASP A 360 -8.58 14.82 -11.09
N ALA A 361 -9.59 14.52 -11.88
CA ALA A 361 -9.87 13.13 -12.28
C ALA A 361 -8.74 12.60 -13.18
N ARG A 362 -8.55 11.28 -13.17
CA ARG A 362 -7.71 10.55 -14.10
C ARG A 362 -8.51 9.53 -14.87
N VAL A 363 -8.47 9.64 -16.20
CA VAL A 363 -9.17 8.71 -17.09
C VAL A 363 -8.17 7.98 -17.97
N ARG A 364 -8.27 6.65 -18.00
CA ARG A 364 -7.57 5.80 -18.95
C ARG A 364 -8.56 5.16 -19.91
N VAL A 365 -8.43 5.46 -21.19
CA VAL A 365 -9.35 4.95 -22.22
C VAL A 365 -8.87 3.59 -22.71
N VAL A 366 -9.80 2.65 -22.86
CA VAL A 366 -9.54 1.29 -23.37
C VAL A 366 -10.50 1.00 -24.53
N HIS A 367 -9.95 0.58 -25.65
CA HIS A 367 -10.74 0.16 -26.81
C HIS A 367 -10.97 -1.35 -26.79
N ALA A 368 -12.18 -1.75 -26.46
CA ALA A 368 -12.60 -3.15 -26.35
C ALA A 368 -13.77 -3.51 -27.28
N SER A 369 -14.15 -2.67 -28.25
CA SER A 369 -15.14 -3.03 -29.28
C SER A 369 -14.48 -3.77 -30.44
N PRO A 370 -14.79 -5.04 -30.72
CA PRO A 370 -14.05 -5.80 -31.73
C PRO A 370 -14.31 -5.37 -33.18
N ASP A 371 -15.50 -4.86 -33.49
CA ASP A 371 -15.89 -4.48 -34.86
C ASP A 371 -15.78 -2.96 -35.13
N ALA A 372 -15.30 -2.19 -34.15
CA ALA A 372 -14.97 -0.79 -34.38
C ALA A 372 -13.61 -0.65 -35.07
N PRO A 373 -13.45 0.33 -35.99
CA PRO A 373 -12.13 0.70 -36.51
C PRO A 373 -11.29 1.34 -35.40
N ALA A 374 -10.03 1.68 -35.69
CA ALA A 374 -9.28 2.56 -34.79
C ALA A 374 -10.08 3.85 -34.51
N VAL A 375 -10.08 4.30 -33.25
CA VAL A 375 -10.91 5.42 -32.80
C VAL A 375 -10.11 6.56 -32.20
N ASP A 376 -10.68 7.74 -32.36
CA ASP A 376 -10.34 8.92 -31.57
C ASP A 376 -11.44 9.15 -30.53
N VAL A 377 -11.04 9.48 -29.30
CA VAL A 377 -11.95 9.85 -28.21
C VAL A 377 -11.75 11.33 -27.88
N GLY A 378 -12.85 12.03 -27.67
CA GLY A 378 -12.83 13.47 -27.48
C GLY A 378 -14.09 14.01 -26.83
N VAL A 379 -14.17 15.33 -26.72
CA VAL A 379 -15.34 16.03 -26.19
C VAL A 379 -16.26 16.49 -27.31
N VAL A 380 -17.57 16.43 -27.05
CA VAL A 380 -18.61 16.97 -27.90
C VAL A 380 -19.24 18.17 -27.20
N THR A 381 -19.23 19.31 -27.87
CA THR A 381 -19.83 20.54 -27.35
C THR A 381 -21.34 20.58 -27.59
N ALA A 382 -22.05 21.53 -26.97
CA ALA A 382 -23.50 21.67 -27.11
C ALA A 382 -23.96 21.95 -28.57
N ASP A 383 -23.09 22.54 -29.40
CA ASP A 383 -23.28 22.74 -30.84
C ASP A 383 -22.85 21.52 -31.68
N LYS A 384 -22.59 20.37 -31.03
CA LYS A 384 -22.20 19.08 -31.62
C LYS A 384 -20.84 19.07 -32.31
N ALA A 385 -19.95 20.02 -32.00
CA ALA A 385 -18.58 19.98 -32.49
C ALA A 385 -17.77 18.96 -31.69
N PHE A 386 -17.14 18.01 -32.39
CA PHE A 386 -16.24 17.03 -31.79
C PHE A 386 -14.80 17.52 -31.82
N THR A 387 -14.12 17.43 -30.68
CA THR A 387 -12.68 17.73 -30.56
C THR A 387 -11.98 16.52 -29.95
N PRO A 388 -11.16 15.77 -30.73
CA PRO A 388 -10.30 14.72 -30.20
C PRO A 388 -9.43 15.23 -29.05
N LEU A 389 -9.31 14.44 -28.00
CA LEU A 389 -8.43 14.73 -26.87
C LEU A 389 -7.16 13.88 -27.01
N ALA A 390 -6.00 14.53 -27.13
CA ALA A 390 -4.73 13.81 -26.97
C ALA A 390 -4.60 13.36 -25.49
N PRO A 391 -4.13 12.12 -25.21
CA PRO A 391 -3.52 11.15 -26.13
C PRO A 391 -4.49 10.09 -26.69
N PHE A 392 -5.80 10.29 -26.65
CA PHE A 392 -6.80 9.29 -27.03
C PHE A 392 -7.07 9.24 -28.55
N SER A 393 -6.01 9.21 -29.36
CA SER A 393 -6.11 9.15 -30.82
C SER A 393 -5.52 7.86 -31.36
N ASP A 394 -6.08 7.36 -32.47
CA ASP A 394 -5.63 6.13 -33.16
C ASP A 394 -5.56 4.91 -32.23
N LEU A 395 -6.52 4.79 -31.30
CA LEU A 395 -6.61 3.63 -30.42
C LEU A 395 -7.16 2.47 -31.23
N ALA A 396 -6.36 1.42 -31.43
CA ALA A 396 -6.80 0.17 -32.05
C ALA A 396 -7.55 -0.72 -31.03
N PHE A 397 -8.34 -1.68 -31.52
CA PHE A 397 -8.90 -2.73 -30.67
C PHE A 397 -7.81 -3.44 -29.85
N GLY A 398 -8.03 -3.57 -28.54
CA GLY A 398 -7.07 -4.15 -27.61
C GLY A 398 -5.98 -3.18 -27.17
N ALA A 399 -6.08 -1.88 -27.49
CA ALA A 399 -5.18 -0.84 -26.99
C ALA A 399 -5.82 -0.05 -25.83
N ALA A 400 -4.96 0.54 -25.00
CA ALA A 400 -5.32 1.47 -23.96
C ALA A 400 -4.40 2.68 -24.00
N SER A 401 -4.88 3.83 -23.50
CA SER A 401 -4.03 5.01 -23.29
C SER A 401 -3.01 4.78 -22.18
N GLU A 402 -2.10 5.74 -22.01
CA GLU A 402 -1.05 5.75 -20.98
C GLU A 402 -1.55 5.38 -19.57
N ALA A 403 -0.73 4.64 -18.84
CA ALA A 403 -1.09 4.06 -17.54
C ALA A 403 -1.40 5.11 -16.47
N THR A 404 -0.73 6.25 -16.50
CA THR A 404 -0.93 7.34 -15.54
C THR A 404 -2.29 8.05 -15.67
N GLY A 405 -3.02 7.80 -16.77
CA GLY A 405 -4.29 8.44 -17.09
C GLY A 405 -4.15 9.90 -17.52
N LEU A 406 -5.11 10.39 -18.30
CA LEU A 406 -5.20 11.81 -18.64
C LEU A 406 -5.80 12.58 -17.47
N SER A 407 -5.21 13.72 -17.11
CA SER A 407 -5.81 14.67 -16.17
C SER A 407 -7.02 15.35 -16.78
N VAL A 408 -8.17 15.22 -16.14
CA VAL A 408 -9.43 15.85 -16.55
C VAL A 408 -10.05 16.51 -15.34
N GLY A 409 -10.26 17.82 -15.39
CA GLY A 409 -10.93 18.55 -14.32
C GLY A 409 -12.35 18.01 -14.06
N PRO A 410 -12.88 18.15 -12.83
CA PRO A 410 -14.21 17.67 -12.49
C PRO A 410 -15.27 18.37 -13.35
N ALA A 411 -16.02 17.58 -14.12
CA ALA A 411 -16.97 18.10 -15.09
C ALA A 411 -18.02 17.06 -15.50
N ALA A 412 -19.20 17.55 -15.89
CA ALA A 412 -20.10 16.81 -16.77
C ALA A 412 -19.63 17.01 -18.22
N LEU A 413 -19.35 15.92 -18.91
CA LEU A 413 -18.82 15.91 -20.27
C LEU A 413 -19.70 15.03 -21.15
N THR A 414 -19.91 15.45 -22.39
CA THR A 414 -20.36 14.54 -23.44
C THR A 414 -19.12 14.06 -24.18
N LEU A 415 -18.75 12.79 -23.99
CA LEU A 415 -17.66 12.15 -24.70
C LEU A 415 -18.15 11.66 -26.06
N GLY A 416 -17.36 11.87 -27.11
CA GLY A 416 -17.57 11.31 -28.43
C GLY A 416 -16.52 10.24 -28.73
N VAL A 417 -16.94 9.21 -29.45
CA VAL A 417 -16.04 8.22 -30.06
C VAL A 417 -16.24 8.29 -31.56
N ALA A 418 -15.18 8.60 -32.31
CA ALA A 418 -15.20 8.74 -33.76
C ALA A 418 -14.14 7.82 -34.38
N ALA A 419 -14.31 7.42 -35.64
CA ALA A 419 -13.23 6.75 -36.36
C ALA A 419 -12.02 7.68 -36.49
N THR A 420 -10.81 7.14 -36.41
CA THR A 420 -9.58 7.95 -36.42
C THR A 420 -9.51 8.92 -37.59
N GLY A 421 -9.21 10.18 -37.30
CA GLY A 421 -9.12 11.27 -38.28
C GLY A 421 -10.46 11.81 -38.77
N THR A 422 -11.59 11.39 -38.18
CA THR A 422 -12.93 11.90 -38.50
C THR A 422 -13.46 12.83 -37.40
N ILE A 423 -14.48 13.62 -37.73
CA ILE A 423 -15.09 14.58 -36.80
C ILE A 423 -16.55 14.28 -36.47
N ASP A 424 -17.05 13.12 -36.92
CA ASP A 424 -18.43 12.67 -36.75
C ASP A 424 -18.45 11.47 -35.79
N PRO A 425 -18.74 11.67 -34.49
CA PRO A 425 -18.81 10.58 -33.53
C PRO A 425 -19.88 9.55 -33.89
N VAL A 426 -19.51 8.27 -33.85
CA VAL A 426 -20.46 7.15 -34.04
C VAL A 426 -21.29 6.88 -32.78
N ALA A 427 -20.79 7.32 -31.63
CA ALA A 427 -21.47 7.28 -30.36
C ALA A 427 -21.07 8.48 -29.49
N THR A 428 -21.99 8.91 -28.64
CA THR A 428 -21.72 9.90 -27.61
C THR A 428 -22.22 9.42 -26.26
N PHE A 429 -21.54 9.81 -25.19
CA PHE A 429 -21.81 9.35 -23.82
C PHE A 429 -21.78 10.53 -22.87
N ASP A 430 -22.84 10.70 -22.08
CA ASP A 430 -22.83 11.68 -21.00
C ASP A 430 -22.19 11.05 -19.76
N VAL A 431 -21.08 11.64 -19.32
CA VAL A 431 -20.32 11.20 -18.14
C VAL A 431 -20.15 12.35 -17.16
N THR A 432 -20.10 12.05 -15.88
CA THR A 432 -19.76 13.03 -14.83
C THR A 432 -18.54 12.53 -14.10
N LEU A 433 -17.47 13.33 -14.11
CA LEU A 433 -16.22 13.05 -13.42
C LEU A 433 -16.12 13.89 -12.15
N SER A 434 -15.73 13.24 -11.06
CA SER A 434 -15.51 13.89 -9.75
C SER A 434 -14.02 14.21 -9.54
N ALA A 435 -13.72 15.18 -8.67
CA ALA A 435 -12.34 15.49 -8.29
C ALA A 435 -11.69 14.25 -7.65
N GLY A 436 -10.43 13.97 -8.01
CA GLY A 436 -9.68 12.80 -7.56
C GLY A 436 -10.21 11.45 -8.06
N GLN A 437 -11.23 11.42 -8.93
CA GLN A 437 -11.75 10.17 -9.47
C GLN A 437 -10.73 9.51 -10.39
N GLN A 438 -10.45 8.22 -10.21
CA GLN A 438 -9.57 7.44 -11.06
C GLN A 438 -10.41 6.37 -11.75
N ALA A 439 -10.42 6.34 -13.08
CA ALA A 439 -11.30 5.42 -13.80
C ALA A 439 -10.73 4.92 -15.12
N PHE A 440 -10.99 3.64 -15.40
CA PHE A 440 -10.88 3.09 -16.75
C PHE A 440 -12.19 3.35 -17.51
N ALA A 441 -12.08 3.94 -18.70
CA ALA A 441 -13.17 4.15 -19.62
C ALA A 441 -13.09 3.11 -20.75
N VAL A 442 -13.79 1.99 -20.58
CA VAL A 442 -13.72 0.83 -21.48
C VAL A 442 -14.88 0.86 -22.47
N ALA A 443 -14.59 1.11 -23.74
CA ALA A 443 -15.59 1.09 -24.81
C ALA A 443 -15.68 -0.33 -25.40
N ALA A 444 -16.79 -1.04 -25.14
CA ALA A 444 -16.96 -2.45 -25.52
C ALA A 444 -18.32 -2.71 -26.18
N GLY A 445 -18.53 -3.93 -26.68
CA GLY A 445 -19.73 -4.29 -27.43
C GLY A 445 -19.56 -4.16 -28.95
N SER A 446 -20.61 -4.52 -29.70
CA SER A 446 -20.62 -4.51 -31.16
C SER A 446 -21.30 -3.25 -31.72
N LEU A 447 -20.68 -2.62 -32.73
CA LEU A 447 -21.29 -1.57 -33.55
C LEU A 447 -22.18 -2.12 -34.68
N THR A 448 -21.95 -3.37 -35.11
CA THR A 448 -22.68 -4.00 -36.22
C THR A 448 -23.93 -4.79 -35.79
N GLY A 449 -24.21 -4.85 -34.48
CA GLY A 449 -25.38 -5.53 -33.91
C GLY A 449 -25.17 -7.04 -33.67
N THR A 450 -23.93 -7.52 -33.67
CA THR A 450 -23.60 -8.89 -33.31
C THR A 450 -23.55 -9.02 -31.80
N GLY A 451 -24.61 -9.55 -31.18
CA GLY A 451 -24.68 -9.72 -29.73
C GLY A 451 -24.98 -8.41 -28.98
N GLU A 452 -24.25 -8.17 -27.89
CA GLU A 452 -24.41 -6.99 -27.04
C GLU A 452 -23.97 -5.70 -27.75
N GLY A 453 -24.83 -4.67 -27.68
CA GLY A 453 -24.59 -3.38 -28.33
C GLY A 453 -23.48 -2.57 -27.66
N PHE A 454 -22.78 -1.79 -28.50
CA PHE A 454 -21.71 -0.88 -28.11
C PHE A 454 -22.10 0.05 -26.95
N ARG A 455 -21.25 0.12 -25.92
CA ARG A 455 -21.43 0.98 -24.75
C ARG A 455 -20.09 1.30 -24.07
N LEU A 456 -20.14 2.29 -23.17
CA LEU A 456 -19.00 2.64 -22.33
C LEU A 456 -19.18 2.03 -20.94
N MET A 457 -18.14 1.38 -20.42
CA MET A 457 -18.08 0.86 -19.05
C MET A 457 -17.04 1.68 -18.29
N LEU A 458 -17.49 2.44 -17.28
CA LEU A 458 -16.60 3.18 -16.39
C LEU A 458 -16.29 2.30 -15.19
N VAL A 459 -15.03 1.87 -15.06
CA VAL A 459 -14.52 1.16 -13.87
C VAL A 459 -13.86 2.18 -12.96
N ASP A 460 -14.50 2.50 -11.85
CA ASP A 460 -14.01 3.45 -10.85
C ASP A 460 -13.09 2.74 -9.86
N THR A 461 -11.87 3.25 -9.74
CA THR A 461 -10.78 2.70 -8.94
C THR A 461 -10.42 3.54 -7.73
N THR A 462 -11.17 4.62 -7.46
CA THR A 462 -10.92 5.51 -6.31
C THR A 462 -11.21 4.80 -4.98
N GLY A 463 -12.19 3.90 -4.95
CA GLY A 463 -12.48 3.03 -3.80
C GLY A 463 -11.97 1.61 -3.99
N PHE A 464 -12.03 0.79 -2.94
CA PHE A 464 -11.83 -0.66 -3.02
C PHE A 464 -12.92 -1.41 -2.24
N PRO A 465 -13.59 -2.44 -2.80
CA PRO A 465 -13.40 -2.96 -4.16
C PRO A 465 -13.81 -1.96 -5.25
N TRP A 466 -13.29 -2.15 -6.47
CA TRP A 466 -13.66 -1.33 -7.62
C TRP A 466 -15.12 -1.57 -8.01
N VAL A 467 -15.73 -0.56 -8.62
CA VAL A 467 -17.12 -0.64 -9.11
C VAL A 467 -17.17 -0.30 -10.59
N THR A 468 -18.19 -0.80 -11.28
CA THR A 468 -18.42 -0.48 -12.69
C THR A 468 -19.79 0.12 -12.93
N ALA A 469 -19.87 1.06 -13.87
CA ALA A 469 -21.12 1.63 -14.37
C ALA A 469 -21.15 1.55 -15.90
N SER A 470 -22.23 0.97 -16.43
CA SER A 470 -22.51 0.98 -17.86
C SER A 470 -23.21 2.28 -18.27
N VAL A 471 -22.66 2.96 -19.28
CA VAL A 471 -23.21 4.17 -19.90
C VAL A 471 -23.56 3.84 -21.34
N LEU A 472 -24.87 3.88 -21.66
CA LEU A 472 -25.36 3.63 -23.01
C LEU A 472 -25.12 4.86 -23.91
N PRO A 473 -24.98 4.66 -25.23
CA PRO A 473 -24.88 5.77 -26.16
C PRO A 473 -26.12 6.67 -26.12
N ASN A 474 -25.91 7.99 -26.09
CA ASN A 474 -26.98 8.97 -26.14
C ASN A 474 -27.87 8.74 -27.37
N GLY A 475 -29.19 8.70 -27.17
CA GLY A 475 -30.16 8.51 -28.24
C GLY A 475 -30.53 7.05 -28.55
N MET A 476 -29.95 6.07 -27.84
CA MET A 476 -30.46 4.70 -27.78
C MET A 476 -31.11 4.47 -26.41
N ASN A 477 -32.43 4.24 -26.39
CA ASN A 477 -33.21 3.82 -25.22
C ASN A 477 -33.50 2.33 -25.27
#